data_AF-A0A9P5P3X8-F1
#
_entry.id   AF-A0A9P5P3X8-F1
#
_cell.length_a   1.000
_cell.length_b   1.000
_cell.length_c   1.000
_cell.angle_alpha   90.00
_cell.angle_beta   90.00
_cell.angle_gamma   90.00
#
_symmetry.space_group_name_H-M   'P 1'
#
loop_
_entity.id
_entity.type
_entity.pdbx_description
1 polymer ?
#
loop_
_entity_poly.entity_id
_entity_poly.type
_entity_poly.pdbx_seq_one_letter_code
_entity_poly.pdbx_strand_id
1 'polypeptide(L)'
;MFHSALVRWLVALLAFLSSFSNSMPQPDPLQIHTIRNAYQELGERVTQAIRIQLGDLSQIHRQQVSAEAFLISVNEHQHLFDQDELTTMQTSIQNMLSALEDVAKRSQDIIEHAPIVPVELSRSGRRGRPRKEINSNILETGLQLRGVTHLAPVFDCSPRTIRRRALEHGLVQPSPQYM
;
A
#
# COMPACT_ATOMS: atom_id res chain seq x y z
N MET A 1 -16.01 26.75 -64.79
CA MET A 1 -14.83 27.47 -64.25
C MET A 1 -14.46 27.12 -62.80
N PHE A 2 -15.19 26.26 -62.08
CA PHE A 2 -14.88 25.92 -60.67
C PHE A 2 -13.92 24.72 -60.46
N HIS A 3 -13.55 23.97 -61.50
CA HIS A 3 -12.74 22.75 -61.35
C HIS A 3 -11.22 23.01 -61.16
N SER A 4 -10.66 24.16 -61.55
CA SER A 4 -9.20 24.35 -61.48
C SER A 4 -8.69 24.81 -60.10
N ALA A 5 -9.54 25.41 -59.27
CA ALA A 5 -9.16 25.87 -57.93
C ALA A 5 -9.00 24.69 -56.95
N LEU A 6 -9.85 23.67 -57.06
CA LEU A 6 -9.86 22.51 -56.16
C LEU A 6 -8.65 21.59 -56.39
N VAL A 7 -8.26 21.41 -57.67
CA VAL A 7 -7.05 20.64 -58.04
C VAL A 7 -5.78 21.33 -57.55
N ARG A 8 -5.71 22.66 -57.60
CA ARG A 8 -4.56 23.42 -57.08
C ARG A 8 -4.43 23.34 -55.56
N TRP A 9 -5.55 23.30 -54.84
CA TRP A 9 -5.56 23.11 -53.39
C TRP A 9 -5.10 21.69 -52.98
N LEU A 10 -5.54 20.67 -53.72
CA LEU A 10 -5.14 19.28 -53.49
C LEU A 10 -3.65 19.03 -53.77
N VAL A 11 -3.10 19.63 -54.83
CA VAL A 11 -1.67 19.52 -55.15
C VAL A 11 -0.80 20.28 -54.14
N ALA A 12 -1.26 21.43 -53.63
CA ALA A 12 -0.56 22.15 -52.56
C ALA A 12 -0.57 21.37 -51.23
N LEU A 13 -1.66 20.68 -50.92
CA LEU A 13 -1.79 19.86 -49.71
C LEU A 13 -0.92 18.60 -49.79
N LEU A 14 -0.83 17.97 -50.97
CA LEU A 14 0.07 16.83 -51.20
C LEU A 14 1.55 17.25 -51.21
N ALA A 15 1.89 18.43 -51.75
CA ALA A 15 3.26 18.95 -51.72
C ALA A 15 3.72 19.36 -50.31
N PHE A 16 2.80 19.82 -49.46
CA PHE A 16 3.09 20.14 -48.06
C PHE A 16 3.32 18.87 -47.22
N LEU A 17 2.62 17.77 -47.55
CA LEU A 17 2.81 16.47 -46.89
C LEU A 17 4.13 15.78 -47.32
N SER A 18 4.65 16.05 -48.52
CA SER A 18 5.92 15.45 -48.99
C SER A 18 7.19 16.13 -48.46
N SER A 19 7.11 17.30 -47.84
CA SER A 19 8.29 18.00 -47.26
C SER A 19 8.55 17.69 -45.79
N PHE A 20 7.74 16.84 -45.16
CA PHE A 20 7.97 16.33 -43.81
C PHE A 20 8.70 14.97 -43.82
N SER A 21 9.71 14.82 -44.66
CA SER A 21 10.80 13.87 -44.38
C SER A 21 11.71 14.47 -43.31
N ASN A 22 11.14 14.85 -42.16
CA ASN A 22 11.92 15.08 -40.96
C ASN A 22 12.44 13.72 -40.55
N SER A 23 13.76 13.54 -40.56
CA SER A 23 14.43 12.42 -39.92
C SER A 23 13.85 12.30 -38.51
N MET A 24 12.98 11.30 -38.32
CA MET A 24 12.41 10.98 -37.01
C MET A 24 13.60 10.86 -36.05
N PRO A 25 13.65 11.68 -34.98
CA PRO A 25 14.70 11.56 -34.00
C PRO A 25 14.65 10.12 -33.48
N GLN A 26 15.74 9.38 -33.71
CA GLN A 26 15.84 8.02 -33.22
C GLN A 26 15.69 8.07 -31.70
N PRO A 27 14.78 7.26 -31.12
CA PRO A 27 14.55 7.27 -29.69
C PRO A 27 15.86 6.97 -28.96
N ASP A 28 16.19 7.79 -27.96
CA ASP A 28 17.37 7.58 -27.14
C ASP A 28 17.17 6.31 -26.30
N PRO A 29 17.94 5.23 -26.52
CA PRO A 29 17.70 3.95 -25.85
C PRO A 29 17.84 4.04 -24.32
N LEU A 30 18.61 5.01 -23.82
CA LEU A 30 18.76 5.24 -22.39
C LEU A 30 17.47 5.77 -21.74
N GLN A 31 16.70 6.58 -22.47
CA GLN A 31 15.45 7.15 -21.96
C GLN A 31 14.38 6.06 -21.80
N ILE A 32 14.23 5.18 -22.81
CA ILE A 32 13.28 4.06 -22.75
C ILE A 32 13.58 3.14 -21.55
N HIS A 33 14.85 2.78 -21.35
CA HIS A 33 15.25 1.96 -20.21
C HIS A 33 14.95 2.63 -18.87
N THR A 34 15.18 3.93 -18.77
CA THR A 34 14.88 4.70 -17.56
C THR A 34 13.38 4.67 -17.23
N ILE A 35 12.52 4.88 -18.24
CA ILE A 35 11.06 4.85 -18.05
C ILE A 35 10.59 3.43 -17.66
N ARG A 36 11.11 2.38 -18.31
CA ARG A 36 10.77 0.99 -17.98
C ARG A 36 11.18 0.62 -16.55
N ASN A 37 12.36 1.04 -16.11
CA ASN A 37 12.80 0.82 -14.72
C ASN A 37 11.90 1.56 -13.72
N ALA A 38 11.56 2.82 -14.01
CA ALA A 38 10.65 3.59 -13.17
C ALA A 38 9.24 2.98 -13.09
N TYR A 39 8.75 2.39 -14.19
CA TYR A 39 7.49 1.64 -14.21
C TYR A 39 7.53 0.41 -13.30
N GLN A 40 8.62 -0.37 -13.35
CA GLN A 40 8.79 -1.53 -12.47
C GLN A 40 8.84 -1.12 -11.00
N GLU A 41 9.62 -0.09 -10.68
CA GLU A 41 9.74 0.42 -9.32
C GLU A 41 8.40 0.97 -8.80
N LEU A 42 7.63 1.67 -9.64
CA LEU A 42 6.27 2.10 -9.31
C LEU A 42 5.37 0.90 -8.98
N GLY A 43 5.39 -0.14 -9.81
CA GLY A 43 4.61 -1.35 -9.59
C GLY A 43 4.95 -2.06 -8.26
N GLU A 44 6.23 -2.14 -7.92
CA GLU A 44 6.69 -2.70 -6.63
C GLU A 44 6.20 -1.88 -5.44
N ARG A 45 6.34 -0.54 -5.50
CA ARG A 45 5.90 0.38 -4.44
C ARG A 45 4.39 0.33 -4.24
N VAL A 46 3.61 0.31 -5.31
CA VAL A 46 2.14 0.18 -5.26
C VAL A 46 1.76 -1.16 -4.65
N THR A 47 2.39 -2.26 -5.09
CA THR A 47 2.14 -3.60 -4.53
C THR A 47 2.43 -3.66 -3.04
N GLN A 48 3.55 -3.05 -2.61
CA GLN A 48 3.93 -2.97 -1.20
C GLN A 48 2.93 -2.14 -0.39
N ALA A 49 2.51 -0.98 -0.90
CA ALA A 49 1.54 -0.11 -0.26
C ALA A 49 0.20 -0.83 -0.05
N ILE A 50 -0.33 -1.49 -1.09
CA ILE A 50 -1.58 -2.26 -1.01
C ILE A 50 -1.52 -3.37 0.04
N ARG A 51 -0.37 -4.05 0.19
CA ARG A 51 -0.22 -5.19 1.12
C ARG A 51 -0.01 -4.80 2.57
N ILE A 52 0.77 -3.75 2.82
CA ILE A 52 1.30 -3.47 4.16
C ILE A 52 0.62 -2.25 4.80
N GLN A 53 0.05 -1.34 4.02
CA GLN A 53 -0.35 -0.01 4.49
C GLN A 53 -1.87 0.19 4.59
N LEU A 54 -2.61 -0.89 4.87
CA LEU A 54 -4.03 -0.77 5.24
C LEU A 54 -4.17 0.15 6.47
N GLY A 55 -4.80 1.30 6.28
CA GLY A 55 -4.99 2.34 7.31
C GLY A 55 -4.09 3.58 7.18
N ASP A 56 -3.01 3.57 6.39
CA ASP A 56 -2.18 4.77 6.16
C ASP A 56 -2.60 5.49 4.87
N LEU A 57 -3.69 6.26 4.97
CA LEU A 57 -4.24 7.01 3.84
C LEU A 57 -3.25 8.00 3.21
N SER A 58 -2.32 8.53 4.01
CA SER A 58 -1.32 9.50 3.54
C SER A 58 -0.26 8.86 2.65
N GLN A 59 0.12 7.61 2.91
CA GLN A 59 0.98 6.84 2.01
C GLN A 59 0.26 6.44 0.73
N ILE A 60 -0.98 5.95 0.85
CA ILE A 60 -1.80 5.56 -0.32
C ILE A 60 -1.97 6.75 -1.27
N HIS A 61 -2.31 7.93 -0.74
CA HIS A 61 -2.46 9.13 -1.55
C HIS A 61 -1.15 9.55 -2.25
N ARG A 62 0.00 9.45 -1.55
CA ARG A 62 1.30 9.70 -2.18
C ARG A 62 1.59 8.76 -3.36
N GLN A 63 1.22 7.48 -3.25
CA GLN A 63 1.38 6.54 -4.36
C GLN A 63 0.45 6.86 -5.53
N GLN A 64 -0.77 7.33 -5.27
CA GLN A 64 -1.68 7.79 -6.33
C GLN A 64 -1.08 8.98 -7.10
N VAL A 65 -0.62 10.01 -6.40
CA VAL A 65 0.02 11.18 -7.03
C VAL A 65 1.26 10.76 -7.83
N SER A 66 2.06 9.83 -7.31
CA SER A 66 3.23 9.30 -8.02
C SER A 66 2.84 8.55 -9.30
N ALA A 67 1.77 7.75 -9.27
CA ALA A 67 1.30 7.00 -10.44
C ALA A 67 0.66 7.92 -11.49
N GLU A 68 -0.09 8.95 -11.08
CA GLU A 68 -0.63 9.98 -11.98
C GLU A 68 0.49 10.78 -12.66
N ALA A 69 1.49 11.22 -11.89
CA ALA A 69 2.65 11.92 -12.44
C ALA A 69 3.41 11.04 -13.45
N PHE A 70 3.55 9.74 -13.16
CA PHE A 70 4.17 8.80 -14.08
C PHE A 70 3.35 8.61 -15.37
N LEU A 71 2.01 8.53 -15.27
CA LEU A 71 1.14 8.46 -16.44
C LEU A 71 1.28 9.68 -17.36
N ILE A 72 1.36 10.89 -16.76
CA ILE A 72 1.63 12.13 -17.51
C ILE A 72 2.98 12.02 -18.23
N SER A 73 4.02 11.58 -17.54
CA SER A 73 5.36 11.40 -18.11
C SER A 73 5.38 10.39 -19.27
N VAL A 74 4.68 9.25 -19.15
CA VAL A 74 4.55 8.26 -20.23
C VAL A 74 3.84 8.87 -21.45
N ASN A 75 2.80 9.68 -21.25
CA ASN A 75 2.08 10.34 -22.35
C ASN A 75 2.92 11.39 -23.08
N GLU A 76 3.75 12.15 -22.36
CA GLU A 76 4.70 13.09 -22.96
C GLU A 76 5.73 12.37 -23.86
N HIS A 77 6.11 11.15 -23.47
CA HIS A 77 7.07 10.32 -24.18
C HIS A 77 6.43 9.22 -25.04
N GLN A 78 5.15 9.36 -25.41
CA GLN A 78 4.42 8.33 -26.18
C GLN A 78 5.10 7.94 -27.50
N HIS A 79 5.86 8.86 -28.11
CA HIS A 79 6.59 8.64 -29.36
C HIS A 79 7.78 7.66 -29.22
N LEU A 80 8.18 7.32 -27.99
CA LEU A 80 9.25 6.35 -27.71
C LEU A 80 8.73 4.90 -27.65
N PHE A 81 7.42 4.69 -27.70
CA PHE A 81 6.78 3.39 -27.49
C PHE A 81 5.99 2.96 -28.72
N ASP A 82 5.88 1.64 -28.90
CA ASP A 82 4.90 1.06 -29.79
C ASP A 82 3.49 1.26 -29.21
N GLN A 83 2.48 1.38 -30.07
CA GLN A 83 1.10 1.62 -29.65
C GLN A 83 0.57 0.53 -28.68
N ASP A 84 0.99 -0.72 -28.90
CA ASP A 84 0.61 -1.87 -28.04
C ASP A 84 1.30 -1.80 -26.66
N GLU A 85 2.56 -1.38 -26.61
CA GLU A 85 3.30 -1.18 -25.34
C GLU A 85 2.70 -0.02 -24.55
N LEU A 86 2.44 1.11 -25.22
CA LEU A 86 1.83 2.29 -24.61
C LEU A 86 0.46 1.98 -23.99
N THR A 87 -0.42 1.33 -24.74
CA THR A 87 -1.76 0.95 -24.27
C THR A 87 -1.69 -0.03 -23.09
N THR A 88 -0.75 -0.97 -23.12
CA THR A 88 -0.50 -1.90 -22.01
C THR A 88 -0.04 -1.14 -20.76
N MET A 89 0.92 -0.22 -20.89
CA MET A 89 1.41 0.57 -19.76
C MET A 89 0.31 1.46 -19.17
N GLN A 90 -0.44 2.19 -20.01
CA GLN A 90 -1.54 3.05 -19.57
C GLN A 90 -2.62 2.25 -18.83
N THR A 91 -3.03 1.10 -19.39
CA THR A 91 -4.02 0.22 -18.77
C THR A 91 -3.51 -0.30 -17.43
N SER A 92 -2.24 -0.70 -17.35
CA SER A 92 -1.65 -1.18 -16.10
C SER A 92 -1.58 -0.09 -15.04
N ILE A 93 -1.24 1.15 -15.39
CA ILE A 93 -1.20 2.29 -14.46
C ILE A 93 -2.61 2.63 -13.98
N GLN A 94 -3.60 2.61 -14.88
CA GLN A 94 -5.01 2.83 -14.51
C GLN A 94 -5.49 1.76 -13.51
N ASN A 95 -5.11 0.49 -13.73
CA ASN A 95 -5.42 -0.60 -12.80
C ASN A 95 -4.75 -0.39 -11.43
N MET A 96 -3.50 0.09 -11.39
CA MET A 96 -2.83 0.44 -10.13
C MET A 96 -3.57 1.55 -9.39
N LEU A 97 -3.99 2.61 -10.08
CA LEU A 97 -4.75 3.71 -9.49
C LEU A 97 -6.10 3.24 -8.94
N SER A 98 -6.84 2.43 -9.70
CA SER A 98 -8.10 1.84 -9.24
C SER A 98 -7.90 0.97 -7.99
N ALA A 99 -6.84 0.15 -7.97
CA ALA A 99 -6.53 -0.69 -6.81
C ALA A 99 -6.17 0.15 -5.56
N LEU A 100 -5.42 1.24 -5.73
CA LEU A 100 -5.12 2.17 -4.63
C LEU A 100 -6.38 2.87 -4.12
N GLU A 101 -7.31 3.26 -5.00
CA GLU A 101 -8.59 3.85 -4.62
C GLU A 101 -9.46 2.87 -3.82
N ASP A 102 -9.52 1.61 -4.25
CA ASP A 102 -10.24 0.56 -3.53
C ASP A 102 -9.65 0.31 -2.13
N VAL A 103 -8.32 0.32 -2.00
CA VAL A 103 -7.65 0.21 -0.69
C VAL A 103 -7.89 1.45 0.16
N ALA A 104 -7.94 2.64 -0.43
CA ALA A 104 -8.28 3.88 0.28
C ALA A 104 -9.70 3.80 0.85
N LYS A 105 -10.68 3.36 0.05
CA LYS A 105 -12.07 3.14 0.50
C LYS A 105 -12.13 2.14 1.65
N ARG A 106 -11.50 0.97 1.51
CA ARG A 106 -11.43 -0.03 2.59
C ARG A 106 -10.75 0.50 3.85
N SER A 107 -9.74 1.35 3.70
CA SER A 107 -9.01 1.92 4.84
C SER A 107 -9.83 2.97 5.58
N GLN A 108 -10.72 3.71 4.89
CA GLN A 108 -11.69 4.60 5.55
C GLN A 108 -12.73 3.81 6.36
N ASP A 109 -13.10 2.62 5.88
CA ASP A 109 -14.03 1.73 6.57
C ASP A 109 -13.41 0.98 7.76
N ILE A 110 -12.07 1.03 7.92
CA ILE A 110 -11.42 0.56 9.15
C ILE A 110 -11.82 1.54 10.25
N ILE A 111 -12.94 1.24 10.92
CA ILE A 111 -13.36 1.88 12.16
C ILE A 111 -12.11 1.89 13.05
N GLU A 112 -11.69 3.09 13.46
CA GLU A 112 -10.60 3.28 14.40
C GLU A 112 -11.00 2.58 15.70
N HIS A 113 -10.73 1.29 15.79
CA HIS A 113 -10.97 0.54 17.00
C HIS A 113 -10.12 1.19 18.06
N ALA A 114 -10.73 1.49 19.21
CA ALA A 114 -10.00 1.98 20.36
C ALA A 114 -8.75 1.10 20.54
N PRO A 115 -7.56 1.70 20.74
CA PRO A 115 -6.32 0.96 20.80
C PRO A 115 -6.51 -0.20 21.78
N ILE A 116 -6.18 -1.41 21.33
CA ILE A 116 -6.31 -2.59 22.18
C ILE A 116 -5.37 -2.37 23.36
N VAL A 117 -5.95 -2.06 24.52
CA VAL A 117 -5.18 -1.89 25.76
C VAL A 117 -4.97 -3.30 26.33
N PRO A 118 -3.76 -3.88 26.21
CA PRO A 118 -3.54 -5.27 26.62
C PRO A 118 -3.66 -5.45 28.13
N VAL A 119 -3.42 -4.37 28.89
CA VAL A 119 -3.45 -4.36 30.35
C VAL A 119 -4.23 -3.16 30.86
N GLU A 120 -5.33 -3.41 31.54
CA GLU A 120 -6.12 -2.38 32.21
C GLU A 120 -5.81 -2.34 33.70
N LEU A 121 -5.75 -1.14 34.27
CA LEU A 121 -5.62 -0.96 35.73
C LEU A 121 -7.01 -0.91 36.36
N SER A 122 -7.47 -2.05 36.87
CA SER A 122 -8.72 -2.13 37.62
C SER A 122 -8.53 -1.57 39.05
N ARG A 123 -9.30 -0.53 39.36
CA ARG A 123 -9.37 0.08 40.70
C ARG A 123 -10.64 -0.40 41.40
N SER A 124 -10.51 -1.22 42.42
CA SER A 124 -11.64 -1.80 43.16
C SER A 124 -12.18 -0.91 44.30
N GLY A 125 -11.76 0.36 44.38
CA GLY A 125 -12.12 1.29 45.47
C GLY A 125 -11.50 0.99 46.84
N ARG A 126 -10.77 -0.11 47.00
CA ARG A 126 -10.11 -0.49 48.26
C ARG A 126 -8.69 0.11 48.34
N ARG A 127 -8.23 0.43 49.56
CA ARG A 127 -6.86 0.91 49.80
C ARG A 127 -5.86 -0.19 49.39
N GLY A 128 -5.01 0.09 48.40
CA GLY A 128 -4.02 -0.86 47.90
C GLY A 128 -3.51 -0.51 46.49
N ARG A 129 -2.53 -1.27 45.99
CA ARG A 129 -2.01 -1.15 44.62
C ARG A 129 -3.10 -1.60 43.62
N PRO A 130 -3.43 -0.79 42.58
CA PRO A 130 -4.38 -1.19 41.54
C PRO A 130 -4.01 -2.52 40.88
N ARG A 131 -5.03 -3.29 40.53
CA ARG A 131 -4.87 -4.63 39.99
C ARG A 131 -4.74 -4.53 38.45
N LYS A 132 -3.64 -5.06 37.89
CA LYS A 132 -3.42 -5.15 36.43
C LYS A 132 -4.27 -6.29 35.86
N GLU A 133 -5.40 -5.98 35.23
CA GLU A 133 -6.24 -6.92 34.46
C GLU A 133 -5.64 -7.08 33.07
N ILE A 134 -5.47 -8.32 32.61
CA ILE A 134 -4.97 -8.63 31.27
C ILE A 134 -6.12 -9.24 30.49
N ASN A 135 -6.36 -8.77 29.27
CA ASN A 135 -7.38 -9.34 28.39
C ASN A 135 -7.11 -10.84 28.18
N SER A 136 -8.11 -11.69 28.43
CA SER A 136 -7.94 -13.15 28.41
C SER A 136 -7.50 -13.67 27.04
N ASN A 137 -8.09 -13.17 25.96
CA ASN A 137 -7.80 -13.64 24.60
C ASN A 137 -6.36 -13.31 24.18
N ILE A 138 -5.89 -12.11 24.54
CA ILE A 138 -4.51 -11.68 24.26
C ILE A 138 -3.53 -12.49 25.11
N LEU A 139 -3.88 -12.74 26.38
CA LEU A 139 -3.05 -13.56 27.27
C LEU A 139 -2.94 -15.00 26.77
N GLU A 140 -4.04 -15.62 26.35
CA GLU A 140 -4.07 -16.96 25.78
C GLU A 140 -3.21 -17.06 24.52
N THR A 141 -3.43 -16.18 23.56
CA THR A 141 -2.64 -16.11 22.32
C THR A 141 -1.16 -15.89 22.63
N GLY A 142 -0.86 -14.99 23.58
CA GLY A 142 0.48 -14.73 24.06
C GLY A 142 1.14 -15.98 24.62
N LEU A 143 0.44 -16.75 25.46
CA LEU A 143 0.94 -17.99 26.08
C LEU A 143 1.20 -19.11 25.06
N GLN A 144 0.38 -19.21 24.02
CA GLN A 144 0.57 -20.16 22.93
C GLN A 144 1.83 -19.84 22.11
N LEU A 145 2.08 -18.55 21.84
CA LEU A 145 3.21 -18.10 21.03
C LEU A 145 4.52 -17.99 21.84
N ARG A 146 4.42 -17.57 23.10
CA ARG A 146 5.56 -17.23 23.97
C ARG A 146 5.27 -17.64 25.41
N GLY A 147 6.21 -18.33 26.05
CA GLY A 147 6.09 -18.68 27.47
C GLY A 147 5.96 -17.45 28.39
N VAL A 148 5.42 -17.67 29.60
CA VAL A 148 5.12 -16.63 30.62
C VAL A 148 6.27 -15.63 30.84
N THR A 149 7.52 -16.10 30.86
CA THR A 149 8.70 -15.27 31.12
C THR A 149 8.92 -14.20 30.03
N HIS A 150 8.65 -14.54 28.77
CA HIS A 150 8.86 -13.63 27.64
C HIS A 150 7.72 -12.62 27.45
N LEU A 151 6.56 -12.87 28.07
CA LEU A 151 5.42 -11.96 28.07
C LEU A 151 5.54 -10.83 29.10
N ALA A 152 6.41 -11.00 30.12
CA ALA A 152 6.63 -10.01 31.17
C ALA A 152 6.93 -8.58 30.66
N PRO A 153 7.91 -8.38 29.75
CA PRO A 153 8.18 -7.04 29.21
C PRO A 153 7.06 -6.51 28.32
N VAL A 154 6.27 -7.38 27.67
CA VAL A 154 5.17 -6.97 26.76
C VAL A 154 4.01 -6.36 27.55
N PHE A 155 3.66 -6.96 28.69
CA PHE A 155 2.56 -6.51 29.56
C PHE A 155 3.02 -5.60 30.71
N ASP A 156 4.31 -5.21 30.74
CA ASP A 156 4.92 -4.45 31.83
C ASP A 156 4.63 -5.08 33.22
N CYS A 157 4.67 -6.41 33.35
CA CYS A 157 4.36 -7.04 34.63
C CYS A 157 5.24 -8.26 34.90
N SER A 158 5.35 -8.65 36.16
CA SER A 158 6.18 -9.79 36.53
C SER A 158 5.62 -11.10 35.98
N PRO A 159 6.46 -12.10 35.63
CA PRO A 159 5.99 -13.41 35.19
C PRO A 159 5.02 -14.07 36.18
N ARG A 160 5.21 -13.82 37.49
CA ARG A 160 4.30 -14.26 38.55
C ARG A 160 2.89 -13.67 38.40
N THR A 161 2.78 -12.40 38.00
CA THR A 161 1.49 -11.73 37.76
C THR A 161 0.79 -12.36 36.56
N ILE A 162 1.53 -12.59 35.47
CA ILE A 162 1.02 -13.22 34.25
C ILE A 162 0.52 -14.63 34.54
N ARG A 163 1.32 -15.47 35.22
CA ARG A 163 0.90 -16.82 35.62
C ARG A 163 -0.35 -16.80 36.50
N ARG A 164 -0.42 -15.87 37.46
CA ARG A 164 -1.61 -15.73 38.31
C ARG A 164 -2.85 -15.38 37.47
N ARG A 165 -2.74 -14.48 36.49
CA ARG A 165 -3.85 -14.16 35.58
C ARG A 165 -4.25 -15.33 34.69
N ALA A 166 -3.27 -16.06 34.18
CA ALA A 166 -3.51 -17.25 33.40
C ALA A 166 -4.26 -18.33 34.20
N LEU A 167 -3.92 -18.49 35.49
CA LEU A 167 -4.64 -19.38 36.40
C LEU A 167 -6.08 -18.90 36.66
N GLU A 168 -6.27 -17.60 36.91
CA GLU A 168 -7.60 -17.01 37.14
C GLU A 168 -8.53 -17.15 35.92
N HIS A 169 -7.96 -17.06 34.71
CA HIS A 169 -8.68 -17.25 33.45
C HIS A 169 -8.79 -18.72 33.00
N GLY A 170 -8.23 -19.67 33.76
CA GLY A 170 -8.27 -21.11 33.43
C GLY A 170 -7.37 -21.54 32.26
N LEU A 171 -6.40 -20.71 31.87
CA LEU A 171 -5.49 -20.95 30.74
C LEU A 171 -4.30 -21.85 31.09
N VAL A 172 -3.96 -21.98 32.37
CA VAL A 172 -2.82 -22.78 32.86
C VAL A 172 -3.29 -23.62 34.05
N GLN A 173 -2.85 -24.87 34.14
CA GLN A 173 -3.16 -25.72 35.29
C GLN A 173 -2.33 -25.33 36.53
N PRO A 174 -2.91 -25.40 37.73
CA PRO A 174 -2.16 -25.22 38.97
C PRO A 174 -1.04 -26.28 39.05
N SER A 175 0.15 -25.87 39.49
CA SER A 175 1.23 -26.84 39.69
C SER A 175 0.79 -27.80 40.80
N PRO A 176 0.92 -29.12 40.62
CA PRO A 176 0.68 -30.07 41.70
C PRO A 176 1.61 -29.70 42.87
N GLN A 177 1.05 -29.60 44.07
CA GLN A 177 1.84 -29.49 45.28
C GLN A 177 2.53 -30.84 45.47
N TYR A 178 3.85 -30.87 45.41
CA TYR A 178 4.60 -32.04 45.85
C TYR A 178 4.41 -32.12 47.37
N MET A 179 3.52 -33.03 47.79
CA MET A 179 3.42 -33.48 49.18
C MET A 179 4.50 -34.51 49.46
#